data_AF-A0A1B0A3T2-F1
#
_entry.id   AF-A0A1B0A3T2-F1
#
_cell.length_a   1.000
_cell.length_b   1.000
_cell.length_c   1.000
_cell.angle_alpha   90.00
_cell.angle_beta   90.00
_cell.angle_gamma   90.00
#
_symmetry.space_group_name_H-M   'P 1'
#
loop_
_entity.id
_entity.type
_entity.pdbx_description
1 polymer ?
#
loop_
_entity_poly.entity_id
_entity_poly.type
_entity_poly.pdbx_seq_one_letter_code
_entity_poly.pdbx_strand_id
1 'polypeptide(L)'
;MNSLVKNLSRRTVQKAESYGIDNLYTQGLSLKYFCSDRSLKACELVYVLSTGLELAKKGFIGPGVDVRAPDMGTGEREMSWIADTYAKTIGHLDINAHACVTGKPINQGGIHGQVSATGRGVFHGLENFMNEANCISIFGTTLAGVIIDEAANGPTTPAADKILVERNILVIPDLYINAGGVTVSFFEWLKKLNHHESSYLNCLTCNVRSGLFPTERVI
;
A
#
# COMPACT_ATOMS: atom_id res chain seq x y z
N MET A 1 -24.98 -14.94 15.50
CA MET A 1 -24.09 -14.91 14.32
C MET A 1 -23.81 -13.47 13.86
N ASN A 2 -24.82 -12.68 13.49
CA ASN A 2 -24.67 -11.26 13.11
C ASN A 2 -23.95 -10.36 14.13
N SER A 3 -24.13 -10.57 15.44
CA SER A 3 -23.39 -9.80 16.46
C SER A 3 -21.90 -10.15 16.52
N LEU A 4 -21.55 -11.42 16.25
CA LEU A 4 -20.16 -11.89 16.26
C LEU A 4 -19.40 -11.39 15.04
N VAL A 5 -20.00 -11.43 13.84
CA VAL A 5 -19.41 -10.89 12.61
C VAL A 5 -19.14 -9.39 12.76
N LYS A 6 -20.12 -8.63 13.29
CA LYS A 6 -19.94 -7.20 13.58
C LYS A 6 -18.85 -6.93 14.63
N ASN A 7 -18.72 -7.78 15.64
CA ASN A 7 -17.67 -7.65 16.65
C ASN A 7 -16.28 -8.00 16.09
N LEU A 8 -16.19 -9.00 15.20
CA LEU A 8 -14.95 -9.35 14.48
C LEU A 8 -14.51 -8.22 13.56
N SER A 9 -15.41 -7.72 12.71
CA SER A 9 -15.14 -6.57 11.83
C SER A 9 -14.67 -5.34 12.62
N ARG A 10 -15.32 -5.01 13.75
CA ARG A 10 -14.85 -3.92 14.63
C ARG A 10 -13.48 -4.18 15.25
N ARG A 11 -13.20 -5.40 15.67
CA ARG A 11 -11.88 -5.77 16.21
C ARG A 11 -10.80 -5.71 15.15
N THR A 12 -11.11 -6.02 13.90
CA THR A 12 -10.17 -5.82 12.79
C THR A 12 -9.79 -4.37 12.64
N VAL A 13 -10.78 -3.47 12.61
CA VAL A 13 -10.53 -2.04 12.50
C VAL A 13 -9.71 -1.56 13.69
N GLN A 14 -10.05 -1.98 14.91
CA GLN A 14 -9.25 -1.66 16.10
C GLN A 14 -7.84 -2.25 16.05
N LYS A 15 -7.65 -3.45 15.47
CA LYS A 15 -6.34 -4.03 15.24
C LYS A 15 -5.56 -3.22 14.22
N ALA A 16 -6.17 -2.84 13.09
CA ALA A 16 -5.58 -2.00 12.07
C ALA A 16 -5.10 -0.65 12.65
N GLU A 17 -5.96 -0.01 13.45
CA GLU A 17 -5.65 1.19 14.23
C GLU A 17 -4.48 0.93 15.19
N SER A 18 -4.49 -0.19 15.92
CA SER A 18 -3.42 -0.56 16.88
C SER A 18 -2.07 -0.87 16.21
N TYR A 19 -2.10 -1.39 14.98
CA TYR A 19 -0.91 -1.59 14.15
C TYR A 19 -0.38 -0.26 13.59
N GLY A 20 -1.08 0.85 13.86
CA GLY A 20 -0.71 2.15 13.35
C GLY A 20 -0.78 2.21 11.83
N ILE A 21 -1.65 1.42 11.19
CA ILE A 21 -1.90 1.55 9.75
C ILE A 21 -2.43 2.95 9.46
N ASP A 22 -3.22 3.51 10.39
CA ASP A 22 -3.69 4.90 10.36
C ASP A 22 -2.64 5.91 10.87
N ASN A 23 -1.57 5.43 11.53
CA ASN A 23 -0.44 6.23 12.01
C ASN A 23 0.78 6.18 11.07
N LEU A 24 0.70 5.50 9.93
CA LEU A 24 1.61 5.79 8.81
C LEU A 24 1.38 7.27 8.51
N TYR A 25 2.41 8.10 8.73
CA TYR A 25 2.40 9.58 8.64
C TYR A 25 2.12 10.12 7.21
N THR A 26 1.36 9.40 6.40
CA THR A 26 0.97 9.72 5.05
C THR A 26 -0.49 10.17 5.05
N GLN A 27 -0.74 11.47 4.90
CA GLN A 27 -2.07 11.94 4.54
C GLN A 27 -2.38 11.42 3.12
N GLY A 28 -3.41 10.61 2.97
CA GLY A 28 -3.70 9.92 1.71
C GLY A 28 -4.18 10.87 0.61
N LEU A 29 -3.31 11.19 -0.35
CA LEU A 29 -3.67 11.89 -1.58
C LEU A 29 -3.57 10.93 -2.78
N SER A 30 -4.71 10.55 -3.36
CA SER A 30 -4.75 9.78 -4.63
C SER A 30 -4.92 10.74 -5.80
N LEU A 31 -4.14 10.52 -6.86
CA LEU A 31 -4.27 11.29 -8.10
C LEU A 31 -4.38 10.31 -9.26
N LYS A 32 -5.52 10.35 -9.95
CA LYS A 32 -5.84 9.45 -11.05
C LYS A 32 -5.69 10.20 -12.36
N TYR A 33 -4.89 9.63 -13.26
CA TYR A 33 -4.76 10.13 -14.62
C TYR A 33 -5.68 9.35 -15.55
N PHE A 34 -6.46 10.06 -16.36
CA PHE A 34 -7.29 9.45 -17.39
C PHE A 34 -6.57 9.49 -18.73
N CYS A 35 -6.05 8.33 -19.15
CA CYS A 35 -5.63 8.10 -20.54
C CYS A 35 -6.54 7.02 -21.13
N SER A 36 -7.36 7.34 -22.13
CA SER A 36 -8.31 6.38 -22.71
C SER A 36 -7.64 5.39 -23.68
N ASP A 37 -6.42 5.67 -24.14
CA ASP A 37 -5.79 4.94 -25.22
C ASP A 37 -4.47 4.28 -24.78
N ARG A 38 -4.54 2.96 -24.54
CA ARG A 38 -3.39 2.11 -24.15
C ARG A 38 -2.39 1.86 -25.29
N SER A 39 -2.66 2.33 -26.50
CA SER A 39 -1.80 2.08 -27.66
C SER A 39 -0.64 3.07 -27.81
N LEU A 40 -0.69 4.22 -27.14
CA LEU A 40 0.25 5.35 -27.33
C LEU A 40 1.44 5.32 -26.37
N LYS A 41 2.38 4.39 -26.59
CA LYS A 41 3.60 4.22 -25.76
C LYS A 41 4.50 5.47 -25.64
N ALA A 42 4.53 6.33 -26.66
CA ALA A 42 5.36 7.53 -26.67
C ALA A 42 4.69 8.74 -25.98
N CYS A 43 3.36 8.85 -26.05
CA CYS A 43 2.61 9.90 -25.37
C CYS A 43 2.50 9.65 -23.87
N GLU A 44 2.44 8.39 -23.43
CA GLU A 44 2.49 8.01 -22.01
C GLU A 44 3.73 8.60 -21.31
N LEU A 45 4.89 8.54 -21.97
CA LEU A 45 6.16 9.02 -21.44
C LEU A 45 6.16 10.55 -21.26
N VAL A 46 5.71 11.29 -22.28
CA VAL A 46 5.61 12.75 -22.22
C VAL A 46 4.55 13.20 -21.20
N TYR A 47 3.44 12.48 -21.11
CA TYR A 47 2.34 12.80 -20.20
C TYR A 47 2.74 12.60 -18.73
N VAL A 48 3.38 11.47 -18.39
CA VAL A 48 3.84 11.21 -17.02
C VAL A 48 4.90 12.22 -16.59
N LEU A 49 5.87 12.52 -17.45
CA LEU A 49 6.93 13.50 -17.17
C LEU A 49 6.38 14.92 -17.01
N SER A 50 5.54 15.38 -17.95
CA SER A 50 4.95 16.73 -17.90
C SER A 50 4.08 16.91 -16.67
N THR A 51 3.27 15.90 -16.32
CA THR A 51 2.39 15.99 -15.17
C THR A 51 3.15 15.91 -13.86
N GLY A 52 4.16 15.04 -13.75
CA GLY A 52 5.04 15.00 -12.58
C GLY A 52 5.72 16.35 -12.32
N LEU A 53 6.18 17.03 -13.38
CA LEU A 53 6.77 18.35 -13.27
C LEU A 53 5.75 19.43 -12.88
N GLU A 54 4.55 19.41 -13.46
CA GLU A 54 3.49 20.36 -13.09
C GLU A 54 3.06 20.23 -11.63
N LEU A 55 2.92 19.00 -11.15
CA LEU A 55 2.58 18.74 -9.75
C LEU A 55 3.67 19.22 -8.82
N ALA A 56 4.94 18.98 -9.17
CA ALA A 56 6.07 19.48 -8.40
C ALA A 56 6.09 21.03 -8.36
N LYS A 57 5.81 21.72 -9.48
CA LYS A 57 5.70 23.20 -9.51
C LYS A 57 4.59 23.74 -8.61
N LYS A 58 3.49 22.99 -8.49
CA LYS A 58 2.34 23.35 -7.64
C LYS A 58 2.52 22.91 -6.18
N GLY A 59 3.63 22.27 -5.83
CA GLY A 59 3.91 21.81 -4.47
C GLY A 59 3.14 20.54 -4.06
N PHE A 60 2.71 19.71 -5.02
CA PHE A 60 2.01 18.43 -4.78
C PHE A 60 2.93 17.19 -4.91
N ILE A 61 4.24 17.40 -5.05
CA ILE A 61 5.26 16.33 -5.02
C ILE A 61 6.47 16.88 -4.28
N GLY A 62 6.98 16.11 -3.32
CA GLY A 62 8.21 16.43 -2.62
C GLY A 62 8.44 15.48 -1.44
N PRO A 63 9.69 15.18 -1.07
CA PRO A 63 10.00 14.16 -0.07
C PRO A 63 9.45 14.45 1.33
N GLY A 64 9.19 15.73 1.66
CA GLY A 64 8.57 16.17 2.91
C GLY A 64 7.19 16.81 2.72
N VAL A 65 6.59 16.69 1.53
CA VAL A 65 5.27 17.28 1.23
C VAL A 65 4.28 16.20 0.84
N ASP A 66 4.51 15.54 -0.29
CA ASP A 66 3.67 14.45 -0.81
C ASP A 66 4.56 13.48 -1.60
N VAL A 67 4.59 12.24 -1.13
CA VAL A 67 5.43 11.17 -1.67
C VAL A 67 4.55 10.24 -2.49
N ARG A 68 4.78 10.20 -3.81
CA ARG A 68 3.95 9.40 -4.73
C ARG A 68 4.30 7.91 -4.67
N ALA A 69 3.32 7.07 -4.97
CA ALA A 69 3.47 5.62 -5.06
C ALA A 69 2.78 5.09 -6.33
N PRO A 70 3.13 3.89 -6.81
CA PRO A 70 2.48 3.27 -7.96
C PRO A 70 1.04 2.85 -7.65
N ASP A 71 0.15 3.04 -8.62
CA ASP A 71 -1.25 2.62 -8.62
C ASP A 71 -1.62 2.03 -10.01
N MET A 72 -2.89 1.68 -10.21
CA MET A 72 -3.45 1.11 -11.43
C MET A 72 -2.98 1.85 -12.70
N GLY A 73 -2.26 1.14 -13.57
CA GLY A 73 -1.73 1.68 -14.82
C GLY A 73 -0.35 2.34 -14.71
N THR A 74 0.26 2.31 -13.52
CA THR A 74 1.64 2.79 -13.28
C THR A 74 2.44 1.74 -12.52
N GLY A 75 3.74 1.69 -12.75
CA GLY A 75 4.65 0.78 -12.07
C GLY A 75 6.05 1.37 -11.90
N GLU A 76 7.05 0.50 -11.79
CA GLU A 76 8.43 0.91 -11.51
C GLU A 76 9.00 1.90 -12.54
N ARG A 77 8.61 1.72 -13.81
CA ARG A 77 9.07 2.55 -14.93
C ARG A 77 8.64 4.01 -14.78
N GLU A 78 7.35 4.23 -14.50
CA GLU A 78 6.78 5.57 -14.35
C GLU A 78 7.34 6.26 -13.10
N MET A 79 7.47 5.52 -11.99
CA MET A 79 8.03 6.05 -10.75
C MET A 79 9.50 6.47 -10.92
N SER A 80 10.27 5.69 -11.69
CA SER A 80 11.64 6.03 -12.10
C SER A 80 11.71 7.38 -12.82
N TRP A 81 10.81 7.60 -13.79
CA TRP A 81 10.76 8.84 -14.55
C TRP A 81 10.36 10.06 -13.72
N ILE A 82 9.38 9.91 -12.83
CA ILE A 82 8.96 11.01 -11.94
C ILE A 82 10.11 11.38 -10.99
N ALA A 83 10.77 10.39 -10.39
CA ALA A 83 11.89 10.62 -9.49
C ALA A 83 13.08 11.32 -10.19
N ASP A 84 13.44 10.87 -11.40
CA ASP A 84 14.52 11.46 -12.19
C ASP A 84 14.19 12.91 -12.60
N THR A 85 12.94 13.16 -13.01
CA THR A 85 12.47 14.49 -13.39
C THR A 85 12.51 15.44 -12.19
N TYR A 86 11.99 15.01 -11.04
CA TYR A 86 11.99 15.83 -9.83
C TYR A 86 13.41 16.16 -9.39
N ALA A 87 14.30 15.16 -9.35
CA ALA A 87 15.70 15.32 -8.95
C ALA A 87 16.49 16.23 -9.89
N LYS A 88 16.24 16.17 -11.21
CA LYS A 88 16.95 17.02 -12.18
C LYS A 88 16.40 18.44 -12.30
N THR A 89 15.20 18.72 -11.79
CA THR A 89 14.53 20.02 -11.96
C THR A 89 14.39 20.78 -10.65
N ILE A 90 13.31 20.54 -9.91
CA ILE A 90 12.97 21.29 -8.69
C ILE A 90 13.82 20.82 -7.51
N GLY A 91 14.03 19.52 -7.39
CA GLY A 91 14.79 18.89 -6.31
C GLY A 91 16.31 18.85 -6.52
N HIS A 92 16.89 19.61 -7.45
CA HIS A 92 18.32 19.49 -7.79
C HIS A 92 19.28 19.82 -6.64
N LEU A 93 18.85 20.60 -5.65
CA LEU A 93 19.62 20.90 -4.43
C LEU A 93 19.23 20.02 -3.24
N ASP A 94 18.17 19.22 -3.37
CA ASP A 94 17.63 18.43 -2.28
C ASP A 94 18.37 17.09 -2.19
N ILE A 95 19.00 16.82 -1.05
CA ILE A 95 19.67 15.54 -0.77
C ILE A 95 18.69 14.36 -0.81
N ASN A 96 17.42 14.63 -0.46
CA ASN A 96 16.34 13.67 -0.42
C ASN A 96 15.48 13.69 -1.68
N ALA A 97 15.95 14.28 -2.78
CA ALA A 97 15.16 14.42 -4.00
C ALA A 97 14.59 13.08 -4.51
N HIS A 98 15.35 11.99 -4.41
CA HIS A 98 14.90 10.65 -4.81
C HIS A 98 13.88 10.00 -3.86
N ALA A 99 13.58 10.61 -2.72
CA ALA A 99 12.53 10.19 -1.78
C ALA A 99 11.17 10.82 -2.11
N CYS A 100 11.05 11.64 -3.17
CA CYS A 100 9.76 12.20 -3.62
C CYS A 100 8.75 11.16 -4.15
N VAL A 101 9.22 9.95 -4.46
CA VAL A 101 8.42 8.86 -5.03
C VAL A 101 8.90 7.53 -4.46
N THR A 102 8.01 6.57 -4.24
CA THR A 102 8.27 5.16 -3.89
C THR A 102 7.85 4.22 -5.03
N GLY A 103 8.15 2.93 -4.95
CA GLY A 103 7.89 2.02 -6.06
C GLY A 103 8.90 2.14 -7.18
N LYS A 104 10.08 2.70 -6.92
CA LYS A 104 11.15 2.83 -7.92
C LYS A 104 11.77 1.44 -8.19
N PRO A 105 12.42 1.23 -9.34
CA PRO A 105 13.17 0.01 -9.56
C PRO A 105 14.36 -0.05 -8.59
N ILE A 106 14.82 -1.27 -8.27
CA ILE A 106 15.87 -1.52 -7.27
C ILE A 106 17.15 -0.72 -7.58
N ASN A 107 17.51 -0.61 -8.87
CA ASN A 107 18.70 0.13 -9.33
C ASN A 107 18.64 1.66 -9.07
N GLN A 108 17.45 2.23 -8.86
CA GLN A 108 17.26 3.65 -8.50
C GLN A 108 16.93 3.82 -7.00
N GLY A 109 17.22 2.78 -6.23
CA GLY A 109 16.97 2.66 -4.79
C GLY A 109 15.50 2.49 -4.44
N GLY A 110 14.79 1.72 -5.24
CA GLY A 110 13.65 0.96 -4.77
C GLY A 110 14.02 -0.01 -3.63
N ILE A 111 13.00 -0.57 -3.00
CA ILE A 111 13.16 -1.64 -2.01
C ILE A 111 12.72 -2.98 -2.62
N HIS A 112 13.34 -4.07 -2.16
CA HIS A 112 12.97 -5.40 -2.63
C HIS A 112 11.53 -5.74 -2.25
N GLY A 113 10.82 -6.46 -3.11
CA GLY A 113 9.48 -6.95 -2.80
C GLY A 113 8.37 -5.88 -2.86
N GLN A 114 8.65 -4.62 -3.18
CA GLN A 114 7.63 -3.56 -3.27
C GLN A 114 6.46 -3.93 -4.20
N VAL A 115 6.75 -4.44 -5.41
CA VAL A 115 5.74 -4.86 -6.40
C VAL A 115 4.79 -5.93 -5.87
N SER A 116 5.27 -6.79 -4.97
CA SER A 116 4.50 -7.89 -4.38
C SER A 116 4.04 -7.61 -2.95
N ALA A 117 4.27 -6.40 -2.43
CA ALA A 117 3.97 -6.02 -1.06
C ALA A 117 2.48 -6.05 -0.76
N THR A 118 1.65 -5.50 -1.65
CA THR A 118 0.18 -5.52 -1.51
C THR A 118 -0.35 -6.95 -1.46
N GLY A 119 0.09 -7.81 -2.39
CA GLY A 119 -0.32 -9.23 -2.42
C GLY A 119 0.12 -10.01 -1.18
N ARG A 120 1.34 -9.78 -0.68
CA ARG A 120 1.79 -10.36 0.59
C ARG A 120 0.99 -9.84 1.78
N GLY A 121 0.65 -8.55 1.79
CA GLY A 121 -0.21 -7.94 2.81
C GLY A 121 -1.57 -8.63 2.88
N VAL A 122 -2.20 -8.86 1.72
CA VAL A 122 -3.48 -9.58 1.62
C VAL A 122 -3.35 -10.99 2.18
N PHE A 123 -2.31 -11.74 1.77
CA PHE A 123 -2.07 -13.09 2.27
C PHE A 123 -1.92 -13.13 3.80
N HIS A 124 -1.09 -12.25 4.37
CA HIS A 124 -0.87 -12.23 5.82
C HIS A 124 -2.07 -11.71 6.61
N GLY A 125 -2.81 -10.75 6.06
CA GLY A 125 -4.06 -10.30 6.64
C GLY A 125 -5.04 -11.47 6.73
N LEU A 126 -5.28 -12.18 5.63
CA LEU A 126 -6.14 -13.34 5.61
C LEU A 126 -5.65 -14.46 6.56
N GLU A 127 -4.36 -14.76 6.58
CA GLU A 127 -3.73 -15.73 7.49
C GLU A 127 -3.99 -15.36 8.96
N ASN A 128 -3.78 -14.10 9.35
CA ASN A 128 -4.04 -13.61 10.71
C ASN A 128 -5.50 -13.76 11.11
N PHE A 129 -6.42 -13.54 10.17
CA PHE A 129 -7.85 -13.71 10.40
C PHE A 129 -8.28 -15.17 10.48
N MET A 130 -7.72 -16.04 9.66
CA MET A 130 -7.98 -17.48 9.69
C MET A 130 -7.46 -18.11 10.99
N ASN A 131 -6.31 -17.63 11.48
CA ASN A 131 -5.70 -18.10 12.73
C ASN A 131 -6.42 -17.61 13.99
N GLU A 132 -7.36 -16.66 13.89
CA GLU A 132 -8.19 -16.25 15.01
C GLU A 132 -9.23 -17.32 15.36
N ALA A 133 -9.14 -17.87 16.57
CA ALA A 133 -9.96 -18.99 17.06
C ALA A 133 -11.49 -18.78 16.94
N ASN A 134 -11.95 -17.53 16.88
CA ASN A 134 -13.37 -17.18 16.73
C ASN A 134 -13.88 -17.32 15.28
N CYS A 135 -13.03 -17.17 14.27
CA CYS A 135 -13.44 -17.30 12.87
C CYS A 135 -13.79 -18.75 12.54
N ILE A 136 -12.97 -19.70 13.01
CA ILE A 136 -13.18 -21.14 12.82
C ILE A 136 -14.47 -21.60 13.52
N SER A 137 -14.82 -21.04 14.69
CA SER A 137 -16.06 -21.40 15.39
C SER A 137 -17.33 -20.85 14.72
N ILE A 138 -17.23 -19.73 14.00
CA ILE A 138 -18.37 -19.09 13.32
C ILE A 138 -18.70 -19.78 12.01
N PHE A 139 -17.67 -20.22 11.27
CA PHE A 139 -17.86 -20.86 9.97
C PHE A 139 -17.96 -22.39 10.03
N GLY A 140 -17.62 -23.00 11.17
CA GLY A 140 -17.55 -24.45 11.31
C GLY A 140 -16.43 -25.05 10.46
N THR A 141 -15.96 -26.23 10.81
CA THR A 141 -14.93 -26.97 10.05
C THR A 141 -15.42 -27.45 8.67
N THR A 142 -16.65 -27.13 8.29
CA THR A 142 -17.34 -27.53 7.06
C THR A 142 -17.64 -26.33 6.15
N LEU A 143 -16.67 -25.94 5.33
CA LEU A 143 -16.81 -25.66 3.88
C LEU A 143 -17.99 -24.80 3.35
N ALA A 144 -18.49 -23.77 4.03
CA ALA A 144 -19.51 -22.88 3.42
C ALA A 144 -19.44 -21.38 3.78
N GLY A 145 -18.36 -20.93 4.43
CA GLY A 145 -18.13 -19.51 4.68
C GLY A 145 -17.44 -18.84 3.49
N VAL A 146 -18.10 -17.89 2.83
CA VAL A 146 -17.43 -17.00 1.88
C VAL A 146 -16.82 -15.85 2.68
N ILE A 147 -15.51 -15.67 2.56
CA ILE A 147 -14.79 -14.49 3.05
C ILE A 147 -14.49 -13.61 1.84
N ILE A 148 -14.71 -12.30 1.97
CA ILE A 148 -14.42 -11.31 0.94
C ILE A 148 -13.27 -10.43 1.44
N ASP A 149 -12.16 -10.47 0.71
CA ASP A 149 -10.98 -9.65 0.97
C ASP A 149 -11.00 -8.44 0.02
N GLU A 150 -11.11 -7.23 0.56
CA GLU A 150 -11.11 -6.00 -0.24
C GLU A 150 -9.69 -5.58 -0.66
N ALA A 151 -9.04 -6.39 -1.51
CA ALA A 151 -7.68 -6.11 -1.96
C ALA A 151 -7.56 -4.82 -2.80
N ALA A 152 -8.66 -4.32 -3.37
CA ALA A 152 -8.72 -3.04 -4.06
C ALA A 152 -9.18 -1.92 -3.12
N ASN A 153 -9.00 -0.66 -3.51
CA ASN A 153 -9.51 0.49 -2.74
C ASN A 153 -10.99 0.73 -3.04
N GLY A 154 -11.85 0.61 -2.04
CA GLY A 154 -13.30 0.83 -2.10
C GLY A 154 -14.09 -0.06 -3.09
N PRO A 155 -13.89 -1.39 -3.14
CA PRO A 155 -14.59 -2.26 -4.09
C PRO A 155 -16.06 -2.48 -3.72
N THR A 156 -16.40 -2.42 -2.42
CA THR A 156 -17.76 -2.65 -1.91
C THR A 156 -18.45 -1.33 -1.60
N THR A 157 -19.67 -1.17 -2.11
CA THR A 157 -20.50 0.00 -1.76
C THR A 157 -21.11 -0.16 -0.37
N PRO A 158 -21.43 0.94 0.36
CA PRO A 158 -22.10 0.85 1.66
C PRO A 158 -23.45 0.12 1.63
N ALA A 159 -24.13 0.09 0.48
CA ALA A 159 -25.35 -0.69 0.29
C ALA A 159 -25.05 -2.19 0.15
N ALA A 160 -23.98 -2.56 -0.57
CA ALA A 160 -23.54 -3.94 -0.70
C ALA A 160 -23.03 -4.49 0.63
N ASP A 161 -22.28 -3.71 1.42
CA ASP A 161 -21.80 -4.13 2.74
C ASP A 161 -22.95 -4.56 3.67
N LYS A 162 -24.06 -3.81 3.71
CA LYS A 162 -25.26 -4.18 4.47
C LYS A 162 -25.81 -5.55 4.06
N ILE A 163 -25.87 -5.82 2.76
CA ILE A 163 -26.36 -7.10 2.21
C ILE A 163 -25.41 -8.25 2.56
N LEU A 164 -24.09 -8.01 2.51
CA LEU A 164 -23.08 -9.00 2.85
C LEU A 164 -23.15 -9.35 4.34
N VAL A 165 -23.31 -8.35 5.20
CA VAL A 165 -23.52 -8.53 6.64
C VAL A 165 -24.82 -9.30 6.92
N GLU A 166 -25.92 -8.97 6.25
CA GLU A 166 -27.19 -9.70 6.38
C GLU A 166 -27.08 -11.19 5.98
N ARG A 167 -26.22 -11.48 5.00
CA ARG A 167 -25.93 -12.84 4.52
C ARG A 167 -24.88 -13.58 5.36
N ASN A 168 -24.43 -13.00 6.49
CA ASN A 168 -23.32 -13.51 7.31
C ASN A 168 -22.03 -13.75 6.52
N ILE A 169 -21.75 -12.92 5.50
CA ILE A 169 -20.49 -12.94 4.76
C ILE A 169 -19.52 -12.02 5.50
N LEU A 170 -18.31 -12.51 5.80
CA LEU A 170 -17.27 -11.70 6.41
C LEU A 170 -16.56 -10.90 5.32
N VAL A 171 -16.53 -9.58 5.48
CA VAL A 171 -15.77 -8.67 4.62
C VAL A 171 -14.60 -8.13 5.43
N ILE A 172 -13.39 -8.33 4.92
CA ILE A 172 -12.18 -7.73 5.49
C ILE A 172 -11.94 -6.39 4.79
N PRO A 173 -11.91 -5.27 5.54
CA PRO A 173 -11.86 -3.93 4.97
C PRO A 173 -10.57 -3.66 4.19
N ASP A 174 -10.71 -2.87 3.13
CA ASP A 174 -9.63 -2.45 2.25
C ASP A 174 -8.46 -1.81 3.01
N LEU A 175 -8.77 -0.89 3.92
CA LEU A 175 -7.84 -0.15 4.77
C LEU A 175 -6.85 -1.07 5.49
N TYR A 176 -7.26 -2.29 5.84
CA TYR A 176 -6.39 -3.26 6.51
C TYR A 176 -5.68 -4.18 5.52
N ILE A 177 -6.43 -4.82 4.62
CA ILE A 177 -5.94 -5.95 3.83
C ILE A 177 -4.94 -5.53 2.74
N ASN A 178 -5.07 -4.31 2.19
CA ASN A 178 -4.21 -3.79 1.12
C ASN A 178 -3.08 -2.88 1.63
N ALA A 179 -3.02 -2.61 2.94
CA ALA A 179 -2.05 -1.71 3.57
C ALA A 179 -0.58 -2.11 3.37
N GLY A 180 -0.31 -3.38 3.03
CA GLY A 180 1.04 -3.88 2.79
C GLY A 180 1.82 -3.06 1.75
N GLY A 181 1.16 -2.52 0.73
CA GLY A 181 1.80 -1.65 -0.26
C GLY A 181 2.29 -0.32 0.33
N VAL A 182 1.49 0.30 1.19
CA VAL A 182 1.84 1.56 1.87
C VAL A 182 2.96 1.32 2.89
N THR A 183 2.90 0.21 3.63
CA THR A 183 3.91 -0.17 4.62
C THR A 183 5.30 -0.33 3.99
N VAL A 184 5.40 -1.04 2.86
CA VAL A 184 6.70 -1.22 2.20
C VAL A 184 7.15 0.06 1.48
N SER A 185 6.21 0.88 0.99
CA SER A 185 6.52 2.24 0.49
C SER A 185 7.15 3.11 1.57
N PHE A 186 6.63 3.05 2.79
CA PHE A 186 7.19 3.78 3.93
C PHE A 186 8.61 3.33 4.25
N PHE A 187 8.88 2.01 4.21
CA PHE A 187 10.25 1.50 4.37
C PHE A 187 11.19 1.92 3.23
N GLU A 188 10.69 2.01 1.99
CA GLU A 188 11.46 2.55 0.86
C GLU A 188 11.82 4.03 1.10
N TRP A 189 10.86 4.82 1.56
CA TRP A 189 11.06 6.23 1.87
C TRP A 189 12.08 6.42 3.01
N LEU A 190 11.96 5.66 4.11
CA LEU A 190 12.94 5.64 5.20
C LEU A 190 14.33 5.22 4.72
N LYS A 191 14.44 4.22 3.84
CA LYS A 191 15.72 3.81 3.25
C LYS A 191 16.40 4.98 2.52
N LYS A 192 15.62 5.83 1.85
CA LYS A 192 16.15 6.99 1.14
C LYS A 192 16.57 8.13 2.05
N LEU A 193 15.79 8.44 3.08
CA LEU A 193 16.15 9.48 4.06
C LEU A 193 17.42 9.14 4.85
N ASN A 194 17.68 7.85 5.09
CA ASN A 194 18.84 7.43 5.86
C ASN A 194 20.14 7.35 5.04
N HIS A 195 20.09 7.51 3.71
CA HIS A 195 21.24 7.43 2.78
C HIS A 195 22.14 6.18 2.91
N HIS A 196 21.73 5.17 3.69
CA HIS A 196 22.47 3.95 3.96
C HIS A 196 21.69 2.74 3.48
N GLU A 197 22.36 1.82 2.78
CA GLU A 197 21.80 0.51 2.49
C GLU A 197 21.77 -0.32 3.78
N SER A 198 20.66 -0.23 4.51
CA SER A 198 20.42 -1.13 5.62
C SER A 198 20.01 -2.50 5.08
N SER A 199 20.90 -3.48 5.24
CA SER A 199 20.61 -4.89 5.01
C SER A 199 19.41 -5.37 5.84
N TYR A 200 19.13 -4.74 6.99
CA TYR A 200 17.93 -5.00 7.80
C TYR A 200 16.62 -4.60 7.08
N LEU A 201 16.57 -3.45 6.40
CA LEU A 201 15.37 -3.01 5.67
C LEU A 201 15.07 -3.90 4.46
N ASN A 202 16.11 -4.28 3.71
CA ASN A 202 15.96 -5.25 2.61
C ASN A 202 15.56 -6.65 3.16
N CYS A 203 16.06 -7.03 4.35
CA CYS A 203 15.71 -8.29 5.01
C CYS A 203 14.25 -8.29 5.50
N LEU A 204 13.72 -7.18 6.04
CA LEU A 204 12.31 -7.09 6.45
C LEU A 204 11.35 -7.35 5.28
N THR A 205 11.71 -6.95 4.06
CA THR A 205 10.91 -7.27 2.87
C THR A 205 11.04 -8.71 2.36
N CYS A 206 12.18 -9.36 2.62
CA CYS A 206 12.46 -10.74 2.20
C CYS A 206 12.08 -11.79 3.25
N ASN A 207 12.05 -11.43 4.54
CA ASN A 207 11.99 -12.36 5.68
C ASN A 207 10.65 -12.30 6.44
N VAL A 208 9.57 -11.85 5.79
CA VAL A 208 8.17 -12.02 6.23
C VAL A 208 7.74 -13.51 6.22
N ARG A 209 8.70 -14.44 6.26
CA ARG A 209 8.49 -15.88 6.47
C ARG A 209 8.28 -16.24 7.94
N SER A 210 8.44 -15.28 8.86
CA SER A 210 8.44 -15.51 10.31
C SER A 210 7.21 -14.97 11.06
N GLY A 211 6.13 -14.58 10.36
CA GLY A 211 4.86 -14.18 11.01
C GLY A 211 4.93 -12.90 11.85
N LEU A 212 6.05 -12.17 11.82
CA LEU A 212 6.21 -10.89 12.48
C LEU A 212 6.18 -9.79 11.41
N PHE A 213 5.02 -9.13 11.28
CA PHE A 213 5.07 -7.69 11.02
C PHE A 213 5.99 -7.09 12.10
N PRO A 214 6.94 -6.21 11.76
CA PRO A 214 7.93 -5.73 12.71
C PRO A 214 7.28 -4.72 13.67
N THR A 215 6.45 -5.20 14.59
CA THR A 215 5.86 -4.39 15.66
C THR A 215 6.66 -4.48 16.96
N GLU A 216 7.60 -5.43 17.08
CA GLU A 216 8.35 -5.66 18.33
C GLU A 216 9.85 -5.36 18.24
N ARG A 217 10.35 -4.75 17.15
CA ARG A 217 11.78 -4.43 17.03
C ARG A 217 12.10 -3.13 16.31
N VAL A 218 11.23 -2.14 16.45
CA VAL A 218 11.50 -0.75 16.05
C VAL A 218 11.03 0.20 17.16
N ILE A 219 11.54 0.01 18.37
CA ILE A 219 11.86 1.05 19.38
C ILE A 219 13.10 0.55 20.13
#